data_AF-A0A6C0DT27-F1
#
_entry.id   AF-A0A6C0DT27-F1
#
_cell.length_a   1.000
_cell.length_b   1.000
_cell.length_c   1.000
_cell.angle_alpha   90.00
_cell.angle_beta   90.00
_cell.angle_gamma   90.00
#
_symmetry.space_group_name_H-M   'P 1'
#
loop_
_entity.id
_entity.type
_entity.pdbx_description
1 polymer ?
#
loop_
_entity_poly.entity_id
_entity_poly.type
_entity_poly.pdbx_seq_one_letter_code
_entity_poly.pdbx_strand_id
1 'polypeptide(L)'
;MDLPKIKSVVLNQLTNTNGLYSLKLQNHIYGCFIVMEDIAQHTIDISGTTLSTPKFTFDYDKQFNEIGLRYGFAMDTKLTLDIFTPEYKATWLQYFKDIDIAQDINEVDKIEDCLIEVVQSLVKTEENFFISALETGSLPQEWIEKVLNLINPPIEKEIEVEKTAISTAVTEKPLAKRRLATTRRIGQKSTSNKKSLAKTRRHH
;
A
#
# COMPACT_ATOMS: atom_id res chain seq x y z
N MET A 1 0.52 21.32 -17.74
CA MET A 1 1.68 21.11 -16.85
C MET A 1 2.81 20.36 -17.58
N ASP A 2 4.05 20.41 -17.11
CA ASP A 2 5.24 19.87 -17.80
C ASP A 2 5.48 18.37 -17.54
N LEU A 3 4.77 17.48 -18.25
CA LEU A 3 4.87 16.02 -18.05
C LEU A 3 6.32 15.47 -17.99
N PRO A 4 7.25 15.85 -18.89
CA PRO A 4 8.66 15.47 -18.77
C PRO A 4 9.31 15.83 -17.44
N LYS A 5 8.98 17.00 -16.88
CA LYS A 5 9.54 17.46 -15.61
C LYS A 5 9.08 16.61 -14.44
N ILE A 6 7.77 16.38 -14.29
CA ILE A 6 7.26 15.55 -13.18
C ILE A 6 7.76 14.11 -13.30
N LYS A 7 7.80 13.58 -14.53
CA LYS A 7 8.36 12.25 -14.82
C LYS A 7 9.78 12.15 -14.30
N SER A 8 10.63 13.12 -14.63
CA SER A 8 12.04 13.13 -14.24
C SER A 8 12.22 13.22 -12.72
N VAL A 9 11.52 14.12 -12.04
CA VAL A 9 11.70 14.29 -10.58
C VAL A 9 11.17 13.11 -9.78
N VAL A 10 10.05 12.51 -10.21
CA VAL A 10 9.48 11.32 -9.57
C VAL A 10 10.37 10.10 -9.83
N LEU A 11 10.87 9.93 -11.06
CA LEU A 11 11.84 8.89 -11.40
C LEU A 11 13.10 9.01 -10.54
N ASN A 12 13.68 10.20 -10.43
CA ASN A 12 14.88 10.44 -9.63
C ASN A 12 14.64 10.11 -8.14
N GLN A 13 13.44 10.40 -7.63
CA GLN A 13 13.09 10.15 -6.23
C GLN A 13 12.85 8.65 -5.95
N LEU A 14 12.27 7.91 -6.90
CA LEU A 14 11.95 6.47 -6.79
C LEU A 14 13.13 5.55 -7.10
N THR A 15 14.13 6.03 -7.83
CA THR A 15 15.28 5.22 -8.25
C THR A 15 16.01 4.62 -7.05
N ASN A 16 16.25 3.32 -7.08
CA ASN A 16 16.93 2.53 -6.04
C ASN A 16 16.24 2.55 -4.65
N THR A 17 14.95 2.86 -4.59
CA THR A 17 14.17 2.78 -3.35
C THR A 17 13.58 1.38 -3.16
N ASN A 18 13.47 0.94 -1.90
CA ASN A 18 12.85 -0.34 -1.52
C ASN A 18 12.27 -0.26 -0.10
N GLY A 19 11.48 -1.27 0.29
CA GLY A 19 10.97 -1.44 1.64
C GLY A 19 10.16 -0.23 2.14
N LEU A 20 10.34 0.12 3.43
CA LEU A 20 9.56 1.17 4.09
C LEU A 20 9.70 2.55 3.40
N TYR A 21 10.88 2.87 2.86
CA TYR A 21 11.07 4.14 2.17
C TYR A 21 10.34 4.19 0.83
N SER A 22 10.35 3.10 0.05
CA SER A 22 9.54 3.02 -1.17
C SER A 22 8.05 3.16 -0.86
N LEU A 23 7.57 2.50 0.20
CA LEU A 23 6.20 2.64 0.67
C LEU A 23 5.84 4.09 1.06
N LYS A 24 6.68 4.76 1.86
CA LYS A 24 6.54 6.19 2.22
C LYS A 24 6.38 7.06 0.98
N LEU A 25 7.28 6.88 0.03
CA LEU A 25 7.32 7.69 -1.18
C LEU A 25 6.10 7.43 -2.07
N GLN A 26 5.69 6.18 -2.25
CA GLN A 26 4.49 5.83 -3.01
C GLN A 26 3.21 6.40 -2.35
N ASN A 27 3.10 6.31 -1.02
CA ASN A 27 1.99 6.90 -0.27
C ASN A 27 1.95 8.43 -0.41
N HIS A 28 3.12 9.06 -0.42
CA HIS A 28 3.25 10.50 -0.64
C HIS A 28 2.90 10.92 -2.07
N ILE A 29 3.39 10.20 -3.09
CA ILE A 29 3.04 10.45 -4.50
C ILE A 29 1.52 10.33 -4.70
N TYR A 30 0.91 9.29 -4.12
CA TYR A 30 -0.54 9.13 -4.12
C TYR A 30 -1.24 10.35 -3.52
N GLY A 31 -0.82 10.77 -2.32
CA GLY A 31 -1.42 11.95 -1.68
C GLY A 31 -1.27 13.23 -2.50
N CYS A 32 -0.12 13.45 -3.16
CA CYS A 32 0.06 14.60 -4.04
C CYS A 32 -0.90 14.56 -5.24
N PHE A 33 -1.10 13.39 -5.83
CA PHE A 33 -2.06 13.19 -6.91
C PHE A 33 -3.49 13.53 -6.47
N ILE A 34 -3.94 13.01 -5.32
CA ILE A 34 -5.27 13.31 -4.78
C ILE A 34 -5.44 14.80 -4.48
N VAL A 35 -4.41 15.46 -3.94
CA VAL A 35 -4.46 16.92 -3.76
C VAL A 35 -4.71 17.64 -5.09
N MET A 36 -4.06 17.24 -6.18
CA MET A 36 -4.31 17.85 -7.49
C MET A 36 -5.73 17.59 -7.99
N GLU A 37 -6.23 16.37 -7.84
CA GLU A 37 -7.59 15.99 -8.21
C GLU A 37 -8.62 16.85 -7.46
N ASP A 38 -8.46 16.94 -6.13
CA ASP A 38 -9.36 17.70 -5.26
C ASP A 38 -9.38 19.20 -5.62
N ILE A 39 -8.23 19.76 -5.98
CA ILE A 39 -8.14 21.15 -6.47
C ILE A 39 -8.88 21.31 -7.79
N ALA A 40 -8.62 20.44 -8.76
CA ALA A 40 -9.24 20.51 -10.09
C ALA A 40 -10.77 20.33 -10.03
N GLN A 41 -11.26 19.50 -9.11
CA GLN A 41 -12.69 19.22 -8.93
C GLN A 41 -13.39 20.20 -7.98
N HIS A 42 -12.67 21.14 -7.37
CA HIS A 42 -13.18 22.08 -6.38
C HIS A 42 -13.79 21.42 -5.14
N THR A 43 -13.24 20.29 -4.72
CA THR A 43 -13.68 19.60 -3.49
C THR A 43 -13.03 20.19 -2.23
N ILE A 44 -11.97 20.99 -2.41
CA ILE A 44 -11.25 21.69 -1.34
C ILE A 44 -11.09 23.18 -1.65
N ASP A 45 -11.08 24.01 -0.61
CA ASP A 45 -10.83 25.44 -0.73
C ASP A 45 -9.32 25.72 -0.61
N ILE A 46 -8.78 26.54 -1.51
CA ILE A 46 -7.38 27.00 -1.47
C ILE A 46 -7.29 28.49 -1.13
N SER A 47 -6.36 28.79 -0.21
CA SER A 47 -5.89 30.16 0.02
C SER A 47 -4.36 30.16 0.17
N GLY A 48 -3.67 30.65 -0.87
CA GLY A 48 -2.21 30.59 -0.94
C GLY A 48 -1.73 29.13 -0.96
N THR A 49 -1.08 28.67 0.11
CA THR A 49 -0.63 27.28 0.27
C THR A 49 -1.48 26.46 1.24
N THR A 50 -2.56 27.05 1.75
CA THR A 50 -3.44 26.40 2.73
C THR A 50 -4.64 25.76 2.03
N LEU A 51 -4.75 24.44 2.15
CA LEU A 51 -5.93 23.66 1.80
C LEU A 51 -6.88 23.66 3.00
N SER A 52 -8.16 23.89 2.74
CA SER A 52 -9.22 23.83 3.75
C SER A 52 -10.30 22.86 3.31
N THR A 53 -10.64 21.94 4.21
CA THR A 53 -11.82 21.08 4.11
C THR A 53 -12.71 21.35 5.34
N PRO A 54 -13.97 20.88 5.34
CA PRO A 54 -14.81 20.99 6.54
C PRO A 54 -14.24 20.29 7.79
N LYS A 55 -13.29 19.36 7.61
CA LYS A 55 -12.74 18.53 8.69
C LYS A 55 -11.38 19.01 9.19
N PHE A 56 -10.57 19.61 8.33
CA PHE A 56 -9.21 20.01 8.67
C PHE A 56 -8.68 21.09 7.73
N THR A 57 -7.62 21.74 8.19
CA THR A 57 -6.80 22.68 7.42
C THR A 57 -5.36 22.16 7.34
N PHE A 58 -4.71 22.40 6.22
CA PHE A 58 -3.39 21.85 5.91
C PHE A 58 -2.58 22.79 5.02
N ASP A 59 -1.36 23.15 5.41
CA ASP A 59 -0.46 23.97 4.59
C ASP A 59 0.50 23.07 3.82
N TYR A 60 0.25 22.86 2.52
CA TYR A 60 0.99 21.89 1.71
C TYR A 60 2.45 22.29 1.49
N ASP A 61 2.83 23.55 1.69
CA ASP A 61 4.23 23.97 1.60
C ASP A 61 4.97 23.64 2.89
N LYS A 62 4.41 24.05 4.03
CA LYS A 62 5.05 23.81 5.34
C LYS A 62 5.02 22.34 5.75
N GLN A 63 3.98 21.61 5.36
CA GLN A 63 3.72 20.23 5.76
C GLN A 63 3.82 19.27 4.57
N PHE A 64 4.62 19.61 3.56
CA PHE A 64 4.77 18.81 2.34
C PHE A 64 5.01 17.32 2.62
N ASN A 65 5.94 17.02 3.53
CA ASN A 65 6.29 15.67 3.96
C ASN A 65 5.11 14.85 4.55
N GLU A 66 4.06 15.53 5.02
CA GLU A 66 2.87 14.93 5.63
C GLU A 66 1.72 14.74 4.63
N ILE A 67 1.87 15.10 3.35
CA ILE A 67 0.81 14.96 2.35
C ILE A 67 0.28 13.51 2.31
N GLY A 68 1.18 12.52 2.27
CA GLY A 68 0.79 11.09 2.30
C GLY A 68 0.05 10.68 3.58
N LEU A 69 0.26 11.34 4.71
CA LEU A 69 -0.49 11.05 5.94
C LEU A 69 -1.94 11.54 5.86
N ARG A 70 -2.17 12.64 5.12
CA ARG A 70 -3.48 13.30 5.02
C ARG A 70 -4.31 12.78 3.84
N TYR A 71 -3.65 12.55 2.71
CA TYR A 71 -4.26 12.23 1.41
C TYR A 71 -3.78 10.90 0.83
N GLY A 72 -2.84 10.22 1.48
CA GLY A 72 -2.34 8.92 1.02
C GLY A 72 -3.34 7.78 1.23
N PHE A 73 -3.01 6.61 0.68
CA PHE A 73 -3.77 5.38 0.85
C PHE A 73 -3.56 4.73 2.24
N ALA A 74 -2.60 5.21 3.03
CA ALA A 74 -2.34 4.76 4.39
C ALA A 74 -2.03 5.93 5.33
N MET A 75 -2.80 6.02 6.42
CA MET A 75 -2.74 7.11 7.41
C MET A 75 -1.95 6.69 8.66
N ASP A 76 -0.64 6.48 8.53
CA ASP A 76 0.25 6.15 9.65
C ASP A 76 1.41 7.14 9.73
N THR A 77 1.70 7.66 10.93
CA THR A 77 2.80 8.62 11.17
C THR A 77 4.19 8.09 10.81
N LYS A 78 4.38 6.77 10.78
CA LYS A 78 5.61 6.16 10.30
C LYS A 78 5.75 6.22 8.78
N LEU A 79 4.73 6.70 8.06
CA LEU A 79 4.75 6.89 6.61
C LEU A 79 5.05 8.33 6.18
N THR A 80 5.39 9.22 7.11
CA THR A 80 5.91 10.56 6.77
C THR A 80 7.14 10.45 5.88
N LEU A 81 7.18 11.25 4.81
CA LEU A 81 8.29 11.25 3.86
C LEU A 81 9.41 12.16 4.37
N ASP A 82 10.35 11.58 5.10
CA ASP A 82 11.40 12.34 5.79
C ASP A 82 12.52 12.83 4.86
N ILE A 83 12.69 12.17 3.71
CA ILE A 83 13.77 12.44 2.76
C ILE A 83 13.15 12.64 1.38
N PHE A 84 13.39 13.81 0.80
CA PHE A 84 13.02 14.13 -0.58
C PHE A 84 13.95 15.19 -1.15
N THR A 85 14.10 15.20 -2.47
CA THR A 85 14.90 16.22 -3.15
C THR A 85 14.15 17.57 -3.15
N PRO A 86 14.87 18.72 -3.08
CA PRO A 86 14.23 20.03 -3.19
C PRO A 86 13.45 20.20 -4.51
N GLU A 87 13.95 19.60 -5.58
CA GLU A 87 13.33 19.64 -6.90
C GLU A 87 11.99 18.88 -6.95
N TYR A 88 11.91 17.72 -6.28
CA TYR A 88 10.67 16.97 -6.14
C TYR A 88 9.60 17.82 -5.44
N LYS A 89 9.93 18.43 -4.30
CA LYS A 89 9.02 19.33 -3.58
C LYS A 89 8.61 20.52 -4.45
N ALA A 90 9.58 21.25 -5.00
CA ALA A 90 9.32 22.44 -5.80
C ALA A 90 8.39 22.16 -7.00
N THR A 91 8.57 21.01 -7.66
CA THR A 91 7.73 20.62 -8.81
C THR A 91 6.28 20.39 -8.39
N TRP A 92 6.04 19.60 -7.34
CA TRP A 92 4.68 19.38 -6.82
C TRP A 92 4.01 20.66 -6.36
N LEU A 93 4.74 21.51 -5.62
CA LEU A 93 4.21 22.81 -5.18
C LEU A 93 3.84 23.72 -6.36
N GLN A 94 4.63 23.69 -7.43
CA GLN A 94 4.29 24.43 -8.64
C GLN A 94 3.03 23.86 -9.28
N TYR A 95 2.89 22.54 -9.32
CA TYR A 95 1.75 21.89 -9.97
C TYR A 95 0.46 22.11 -9.22
N PHE A 96 0.48 22.13 -7.89
CA PHE A 96 -0.69 22.51 -7.08
C PHE A 96 -1.17 23.93 -7.43
N LYS A 97 -0.25 24.86 -7.64
CA LYS A 97 -0.58 26.24 -8.06
C LYS A 97 -1.08 26.28 -9.50
N ASP A 98 -0.44 25.54 -10.40
CA ASP A 98 -0.82 25.50 -11.81
C ASP A 98 -2.23 24.92 -11.97
N ILE A 99 -2.57 23.85 -11.23
CA ILE A 99 -3.90 23.24 -11.29
C ILE A 99 -4.97 24.09 -10.58
N ASP A 100 -4.63 24.84 -9.53
CA ASP A 100 -5.54 25.82 -8.89
C ASP A 100 -5.96 26.92 -9.88
N ILE A 101 -5.06 27.30 -10.80
CA ILE A 101 -5.36 28.27 -11.86
C ILE A 101 -6.10 27.61 -13.03
N ALA A 102 -5.65 26.43 -13.48
CA ALA A 102 -6.15 25.80 -14.69
C ALA A 102 -7.50 25.09 -14.49
N GLN A 103 -7.69 24.45 -13.33
CA GLN A 103 -8.89 23.71 -12.94
C GLN A 103 -9.31 22.68 -14.00
N ASP A 104 -8.31 22.04 -14.63
CA ASP A 104 -8.51 21.10 -15.72
C ASP A 104 -8.20 19.68 -15.26
N ILE A 105 -9.25 18.90 -15.02
CA ILE A 105 -9.13 17.49 -14.62
C ILE A 105 -8.37 16.66 -15.67
N ASN A 106 -8.46 17.01 -16.97
CA ASN A 106 -7.75 16.26 -18.02
C ASN A 106 -6.23 16.44 -17.90
N GLU A 107 -5.76 17.53 -17.30
CA GLU A 107 -4.34 17.69 -16.99
C GLU A 107 -3.92 16.81 -15.80
N VAL A 108 -4.81 16.57 -14.85
CA VAL A 108 -4.60 15.64 -13.74
C VAL A 108 -4.55 14.20 -14.25
N ASP A 109 -5.45 13.80 -15.16
CA ASP A 109 -5.45 12.47 -15.78
C ASP A 109 -4.11 12.16 -16.49
N LYS A 110 -3.56 13.14 -17.23
CA LYS A 110 -2.25 12.97 -17.89
C LYS A 110 -1.11 12.79 -16.89
N ILE A 111 -1.21 13.44 -15.73
CA ILE A 111 -0.25 13.28 -14.63
C ILE A 111 -0.38 11.88 -14.04
N GLU A 112 -1.60 11.40 -13.81
CA GLU A 112 -1.87 10.05 -13.34
C GLU A 112 -1.22 9.00 -14.25
N ASP A 113 -1.52 9.06 -15.56
CA ASP A 113 -0.95 8.16 -16.57
C ASP A 113 0.59 8.18 -16.52
N CYS A 114 1.18 9.36 -16.39
CA CYS A 114 2.62 9.53 -16.30
C CYS A 114 3.20 8.88 -15.03
N LEU A 115 2.55 9.05 -13.88
CA LEU A 115 2.97 8.45 -12.61
C LEU A 115 2.84 6.94 -12.65
N ILE A 116 1.77 6.41 -13.23
CA ILE A 116 1.56 4.97 -13.43
C ILE A 116 2.71 4.38 -14.23
N GLU A 117 3.06 5.00 -15.37
CA GLU A 117 4.16 4.56 -16.22
C GLU A 117 5.49 4.52 -15.45
N VAL A 118 5.81 5.59 -14.70
CA VAL A 118 7.05 5.68 -13.93
C VAL A 118 7.12 4.61 -12.84
N VAL A 119 6.06 4.47 -12.05
CA VAL A 119 6.03 3.52 -10.93
C VAL A 119 6.13 2.09 -11.46
N GLN A 120 5.38 1.73 -12.50
CA GLN A 120 5.45 0.40 -13.11
C GLN A 120 6.82 0.07 -13.70
N SER A 121 7.57 1.08 -14.16
CA SER A 121 8.91 0.88 -14.74
C SER A 121 10.02 0.68 -13.71
N LEU A 122 9.86 1.16 -12.46
CA LEU A 122 10.90 1.17 -11.44
C LEU A 122 10.61 0.27 -10.24
N VAL A 123 9.35 0.15 -9.85
CA VAL A 123 8.93 -0.56 -8.64
C VAL A 123 8.54 -1.97 -9.02
N LYS A 124 9.05 -2.95 -8.27
CA LYS A 124 8.70 -4.36 -8.47
C LYS A 124 7.22 -4.58 -8.19
N THR A 125 6.62 -5.53 -8.90
CA THR A 125 5.19 -5.84 -8.77
C THR A 125 4.78 -6.14 -7.33
N GLU A 126 5.66 -6.76 -6.54
CA GLU A 126 5.40 -7.11 -5.13
C GLU A 126 5.44 -5.93 -4.14
N GLU A 127 5.99 -4.78 -4.56
CA GLU A 127 6.14 -3.54 -3.78
C GLU A 127 5.33 -2.37 -4.38
N ASN A 128 4.44 -2.65 -5.34
CA ASN A 128 3.69 -1.63 -6.06
C ASN A 128 2.39 -1.20 -5.34
N PHE A 129 2.57 -0.59 -4.17
CA PHE A 129 1.48 -0.10 -3.32
C PHE A 129 0.65 1.00 -4.00
N PHE A 130 1.30 1.91 -4.71
CA PHE A 130 0.63 3.02 -5.41
C PHE A 130 -0.42 2.51 -6.40
N ILE A 131 -0.02 1.62 -7.33
CA ILE A 131 -0.94 1.06 -8.33
C ILE A 131 -2.05 0.27 -7.67
N SER A 132 -1.75 -0.45 -6.59
CA SER A 132 -2.73 -1.26 -5.87
C SER A 132 -3.77 -0.41 -5.12
N ALA A 133 -3.47 0.85 -4.83
CA ALA A 133 -4.38 1.79 -4.18
C ALA A 133 -5.23 2.62 -5.17
N LEU A 134 -4.77 2.81 -6.41
CA LEU A 134 -5.43 3.69 -7.39
C LEU A 134 -6.90 3.32 -7.64
N GLU A 135 -7.24 2.05 -7.77
CA GLU A 135 -8.60 1.64 -8.13
C GLU A 135 -9.67 1.96 -7.07
N THR A 136 -9.30 1.93 -5.79
CA THR A 136 -10.27 2.01 -4.68
C THR A 136 -9.98 3.12 -3.68
N GLY A 137 -8.84 3.79 -3.80
CA GLY A 137 -8.29 4.71 -2.81
C GLY A 137 -7.86 4.04 -1.51
N SER A 138 -7.74 2.72 -1.49
CA SER A 138 -7.33 1.94 -0.33
C SER A 138 -6.56 0.70 -0.75
N LEU A 139 -5.69 0.22 0.13
CA LEU A 139 -4.95 -1.01 -0.13
C LEU A 139 -5.83 -2.24 0.13
N PRO A 140 -5.82 -3.25 -0.76
CA PRO A 140 -6.43 -4.55 -0.48
C PRO A 140 -5.78 -5.23 0.74
N GLN A 141 -6.51 -6.15 1.39
CA GLN A 141 -6.07 -6.80 2.64
C GLN A 141 -4.66 -7.43 2.54
N GLU A 142 -4.34 -8.07 1.41
CA GLU A 142 -3.03 -8.67 1.14
C GLU A 142 -1.87 -7.65 1.15
N TRP A 143 -2.15 -6.40 0.80
CA TRP A 143 -1.18 -5.30 0.81
C TRP A 143 -1.06 -4.66 2.18
N ILE A 144 -2.15 -4.61 2.94
CA ILE A 144 -2.16 -4.11 4.32
C ILE A 144 -1.18 -4.92 5.18
N GLU A 145 -1.17 -6.25 5.06
CA GLU A 145 -0.24 -7.10 5.81
C GLU A 145 1.23 -6.79 5.48
N LYS A 146 1.55 -6.55 4.21
CA LYS A 146 2.90 -6.13 3.78
C LYS A 146 3.27 -4.78 4.38
N VAL A 147 2.37 -3.80 4.34
CA VAL A 147 2.56 -2.48 4.95
C VAL A 147 2.83 -2.60 6.44
N LEU A 148 2.05 -3.40 7.16
CA LEU A 148 2.23 -3.62 8.60
C LEU A 148 3.60 -4.24 8.92
N ASN A 149 4.06 -5.20 8.12
CA ASN A 149 5.39 -5.79 8.29
C ASN A 149 6.53 -4.80 8.02
N LEU A 150 6.34 -3.83 7.11
CA LEU A 150 7.32 -2.77 6.85
C LEU A 150 7.34 -1.70 7.96
N ILE A 151 6.18 -1.34 8.49
CA ILE A 151 6.01 -0.35 9.57
C ILE A 151 6.45 -0.91 10.93
N ASN A 152 6.20 -2.20 11.15
CA ASN A 152 6.47 -2.92 12.39
C ASN A 152 7.22 -4.22 12.06
N PRO A 153 8.52 -4.14 11.72
CA PRO A 153 9.29 -5.34 11.45
C PRO A 153 9.25 -6.24 12.69
N PRO A 154 9.01 -7.55 12.52
CA PRO A 154 9.05 -8.47 13.64
C PRO A 154 10.44 -8.37 14.30
N ILE A 155 10.45 -8.16 15.61
CA ILE A 155 11.69 -8.19 16.39
C ILE A 155 12.20 -9.62 16.29
N GLU A 156 13.21 -9.85 15.44
CA GLU A 156 13.94 -11.10 15.41
C GLU A 156 14.49 -11.31 16.83
N LYS A 157 13.92 -12.29 17.55
CA LYS A 157 14.53 -12.76 18.80
C LYS A 157 15.90 -13.29 18.42
N GLU A 158 16.96 -12.61 18.84
CA GLU A 158 18.31 -13.17 18.85
C GLU A 158 18.21 -14.57 19.49
N ILE A 159 18.37 -15.61 18.67
CA ILE A 159 18.59 -16.95 19.18
C ILE A 159 20.01 -16.92 19.71
N GLU A 160 20.13 -16.62 21.01
CA GLU A 160 21.35 -16.82 21.78
C GLU A 160 21.68 -18.32 21.71
N VAL A 161 22.52 -18.70 20.73
CA VAL A 161 23.08 -20.05 20.66
C VAL A 161 24.11 -20.15 21.77
N GLU A 162 23.63 -20.51 22.96
CA GLU A 162 24.44 -20.89 24.10
C GLU A 162 25.32 -22.08 23.67
N LYS A 163 26.62 -21.80 23.52
CA LYS A 163 27.65 -22.82 23.28
C LYS A 163 27.82 -23.66 24.55
N THR A 164 26.99 -24.67 24.75
CA THR A 164 27.34 -25.78 25.64
C THR A 164 28.27 -26.74 24.90
N ALA A 165 29.55 -26.66 25.22
CA ALA A 165 30.54 -27.69 24.95
C ALA A 165 30.34 -28.89 25.88
N ILE A 166 30.86 -30.06 25.45
CA ILE A 166 31.04 -31.35 26.16
C ILE A 166 29.77 -32.24 26.09
N SER A 167 29.76 -33.51 25.66
CA SER A 167 30.79 -34.54 25.50
C SER A 167 30.38 -35.54 24.42
N THR A 168 31.35 -36.07 23.70
CA THR A 168 31.25 -37.25 22.86
C THR A 168 30.89 -38.50 23.66
N ALA A 169 29.97 -39.32 23.12
CA ALA A 169 29.92 -40.77 23.35
C ALA A 169 29.39 -41.46 22.09
N VAL A 170 30.24 -42.31 21.52
CA VAL A 170 30.00 -43.20 20.38
C VAL A 170 29.25 -44.43 20.88
N THR A 171 28.15 -44.81 20.23
CA THR A 171 27.79 -46.24 20.02
C THR A 171 26.71 -46.41 18.94
N GLU A 172 27.13 -47.12 17.88
CA GLU A 172 26.45 -48.17 17.09
C GLU A 172 25.00 -48.02 16.58
N LYS A 173 24.85 -48.19 15.25
CA LYS A 173 23.59 -48.58 14.58
C LYS A 173 23.39 -50.10 14.73
N PRO A 174 22.14 -50.58 14.90
CA PRO A 174 21.56 -51.29 13.75
C PRO A 174 20.02 -51.24 13.58
N LEU A 175 19.63 -51.29 12.30
CA LEU A 175 18.52 -52.02 11.65
C LEU A 175 17.11 -52.08 12.30
N ALA A 176 16.13 -51.52 11.58
CA ALA A 176 15.07 -52.26 10.85
C ALA A 176 13.73 -51.50 10.81
N LYS A 177 13.09 -51.58 9.64
CA LYS A 177 11.77 -51.03 9.30
C LYS A 177 10.68 -51.46 10.30
N ARG A 178 9.84 -50.51 10.70
CA ARG A 178 8.44 -50.78 11.11
C ARG A 178 7.51 -49.69 10.59
N ARG A 179 6.63 -50.10 9.67
CA ARG A 179 5.38 -49.42 9.34
C ARG A 179 4.38 -49.59 10.50
N LEU A 180 3.31 -48.79 10.43
CA LEU A 180 2.00 -48.82 11.13
C LEU A 180 1.84 -47.58 12.04
N ALA A 181 0.68 -46.91 12.13
CA ALA A 181 -0.68 -47.34 11.82
C ALA A 181 -1.56 -46.19 11.31
N THR A 182 -2.28 -46.45 10.22
CA THR A 182 -3.50 -45.74 9.84
C THR A 182 -4.61 -46.13 10.81
N THR A 183 -5.05 -45.21 11.66
CA THR A 183 -6.29 -45.38 12.43
C THR A 183 -7.47 -44.79 11.67
N ARG A 184 -8.33 -45.70 11.20
CA ARG A 184 -9.73 -45.48 10.83
C ARG A 184 -10.55 -45.04 12.05
N ARG A 185 -11.64 -44.30 11.76
CA ARG A 185 -13.01 -44.31 12.34
C ARG A 185 -13.44 -42.87 12.66
N ILE A 186 -14.65 -42.38 12.41
CA ILE A 186 -15.94 -42.93 11.94
C ILE A 186 -16.76 -41.71 11.51
N GLY A 187 -17.61 -41.84 10.48
CA GLY A 187 -18.55 -40.78 10.12
C GLY A 187 -19.40 -41.06 8.88
N GLN A 188 -19.94 -42.27 8.76
CA GLN A 188 -21.03 -42.55 7.81
C GLN A 188 -22.24 -41.67 8.13
N LYS A 189 -22.81 -41.01 7.12
CA LYS A 189 -24.17 -41.32 6.64
C LYS A 189 -24.50 -40.55 5.35
N SER A 190 -24.53 -41.31 4.26
CA SER A 190 -25.49 -41.22 3.16
C SER A 190 -26.92 -41.08 3.71
N THR A 191 -27.89 -40.40 3.08
CA THR A 191 -28.41 -40.65 1.73
C THR A 191 -29.29 -39.49 1.26
N SER A 192 -29.26 -39.32 -0.07
CA SER A 192 -30.25 -38.67 -0.93
C SER A 192 -31.72 -39.03 -0.65
N ASN A 193 -32.64 -38.09 -0.92
CA ASN A 193 -33.77 -38.34 -1.83
C ASN A 193 -34.46 -37.05 -2.31
N LYS A 194 -34.74 -37.01 -3.63
CA LYS A 194 -35.59 -36.05 -4.34
C LYS A 194 -37.08 -36.49 -4.27
N LYS A 195 -38.00 -35.50 -4.32
CA LYS A 195 -39.39 -35.45 -4.89
C LYS A 195 -40.25 -34.54 -3.97
N SER A 196 -40.58 -33.30 -4.36
CA SER A 196 -41.67 -32.78 -5.23
C SER A 196 -43.10 -32.88 -4.67
N LEU A 197 -43.88 -31.82 -4.96
CA LEU A 197 -45.33 -31.55 -4.71
C LEU A 197 -45.64 -30.97 -3.29
N ALA A 198 -46.48 -29.94 -3.08
CA ALA A 198 -47.46 -29.24 -3.91
C ALA A 198 -47.75 -27.80 -3.39
N LYS A 199 -48.26 -26.94 -4.29
CA LYS A 199 -49.06 -25.73 -3.99
C LYS A 199 -50.20 -26.04 -3.02
N THR A 200 -50.54 -25.15 -2.07
CA THR A 200 -51.84 -24.45 -2.06
C THR A 200 -51.83 -23.22 -1.14
N ARG A 201 -52.61 -22.23 -1.56
CA ARG A 201 -52.90 -20.89 -1.05
C ARG A 201 -54.19 -20.94 -0.20
N ARG A 202 -54.32 -20.19 0.91
CA ARG A 202 -55.53 -19.43 1.30
C ARG A 202 -55.43 -18.75 2.68
N HIS A 203 -55.73 -17.44 2.66
CA HIS A 203 -56.47 -16.62 3.63
C HIS A 203 -56.46 -16.98 5.12
N HIS A 204 -56.00 -16.04 5.95
CA HIS A 204 -56.90 -15.09 6.61
C HIS A 204 -56.18 -13.78 6.93
#